data_AF-A0A1T5AZI9-F1
#
_entry.id   AF-A0A1T5AZI9-F1
#
_cell.length_a   1.000
_cell.length_b   1.000
_cell.length_c   1.000
_cell.angle_alpha   90.00
_cell.angle_beta   90.00
_cell.angle_gamma   90.00
#
_symmetry.space_group_name_H-M   'P 1'
#
loop_
_entity.id
_entity.type
_entity.pdbx_description
1 polymer ?
#
loop_
_entity_poly.entity_id
_entity_poly.type
_entity_poly.pdbx_seq_one_letter_code
_entity_poly.pdbx_strand_id
1 'polypeptide(L)'
;MKPLIYIITLLCIPTIMSANGIRLEAKPGCEMASTYGELAYLSFKKAYQASSIENAMPLLKDGVLKADEAAAYAISPSCNCANAKNYALNAVTFGNKAMKETDLAKLKKSAKKAMDMALDVLTATPNCGK
;
A
#
# COMPACT_ATOMS: atom_id res chain seq x y z
N MET A 1 6.60 -22.32 -59.42
CA MET A 1 5.49 -21.92 -58.52
C MET A 1 6.03 -22.02 -57.10
N LYS A 2 6.28 -20.87 -56.45
CA LYS A 2 6.97 -20.74 -55.15
C LYS A 2 5.93 -20.52 -54.02
N PRO A 3 6.24 -20.88 -52.77
CA PRO A 3 5.25 -21.19 -51.74
C PRO A 3 4.73 -19.94 -51.02
N LEU A 4 3.44 -19.92 -50.67
CA LEU A 4 2.83 -18.90 -49.83
C LEU A 4 3.01 -19.31 -48.36
N ILE A 5 4.00 -18.72 -47.70
CA ILE A 5 4.23 -18.83 -46.26
C ILE A 5 3.32 -17.82 -45.57
N TYR A 6 2.28 -18.30 -44.89
CA TYR A 6 1.46 -17.48 -44.01
C TYR A 6 2.25 -17.18 -42.72
N ILE A 7 2.79 -15.97 -42.63
CA ILE A 7 3.37 -15.43 -41.41
C ILE A 7 2.22 -15.00 -40.50
N ILE A 8 1.88 -15.83 -39.52
CA ILE A 8 1.01 -15.45 -38.40
C ILE A 8 1.86 -14.64 -37.43
N THR A 9 1.83 -13.32 -37.57
CA THR A 9 2.37 -12.39 -36.58
C THR A 9 1.49 -12.41 -35.34
N LEU A 10 1.92 -13.17 -34.33
CA LEU A 10 1.38 -13.15 -32.98
C LEU A 10 1.75 -11.82 -32.32
N LEU A 11 0.92 -10.79 -32.51
CA LEU A 11 1.00 -9.51 -31.84
C LEU A 11 0.70 -9.72 -30.34
N CYS A 12 1.76 -9.84 -29.56
CA CYS A 12 1.72 -9.81 -28.11
C CYS A 12 1.43 -8.36 -27.68
N ILE A 13 0.15 -8.00 -27.57
CA ILE A 13 -0.28 -6.72 -27.01
C ILE A 13 -0.11 -6.83 -25.49
N PRO A 14 0.78 -6.05 -24.84
CA PRO A 14 0.75 -5.96 -23.39
C PRO A 14 -0.55 -5.24 -23.01
N THR A 15 -1.50 -5.99 -22.46
CA THR A 15 -2.66 -5.43 -21.79
C THR A 15 -2.15 -4.66 -20.58
N ILE A 16 -2.07 -3.34 -20.72
CA ILE A 16 -1.84 -2.42 -19.61
C ILE A 16 -3.06 -2.58 -18.69
N MET A 17 -2.92 -3.40 -17.65
CA MET A 17 -3.82 -3.40 -16.50
C MET A 17 -3.84 -1.98 -15.95
N SER A 18 -4.85 -1.22 -16.34
CA SER A 18 -5.17 0.06 -15.72
C SER A 18 -5.71 -0.25 -14.34
N ALA A 19 -4.79 -0.35 -13.37
CA ALA A 19 -5.17 -0.27 -11.98
C ALA A 19 -5.72 1.15 -11.77
N ASN A 20 -7.04 1.28 -11.73
CA ASN A 20 -7.73 2.47 -11.25
C ASN A 20 -7.46 2.59 -9.73
N GLY A 21 -6.22 2.93 -9.38
CA GLY A 21 -5.87 3.44 -8.07
C GLY A 21 -6.38 4.86 -7.98
N ILE A 22 -7.08 5.18 -6.89
CA ILE A 22 -7.48 6.55 -6.58
C ILE A 22 -6.19 7.33 -6.34
N ARG A 23 -5.68 8.00 -7.38
CA ARG A 23 -4.60 8.99 -7.23
C ARG A 23 -5.21 10.24 -6.62
N LEU A 24 -5.28 10.28 -5.29
CA LEU A 24 -5.34 11.54 -4.58
C LEU A 24 -4.04 12.28 -4.90
N GLU A 25 -4.13 13.45 -5.53
CA GLU A 25 -2.95 14.27 -5.85
C GLU A 25 -2.24 14.62 -4.55
N ALA A 26 -1.09 14.00 -4.32
CA ALA A 26 -0.25 14.32 -3.18
C ALA A 26 0.20 15.78 -3.28
N LYS A 27 0.32 16.46 -2.14
CA LYS A 27 1.02 17.74 -2.10
C LYS A 27 2.43 17.58 -2.70
N PRO A 28 2.92 18.56 -3.49
CA PRO A 28 4.31 18.58 -3.94
C PRO A 28 5.29 18.37 -2.78
N GLY A 29 6.16 17.38 -2.90
CA GLY A 29 7.12 16.98 -1.87
C GLY A 29 6.66 15.88 -0.92
N CYS A 30 5.39 15.44 -0.99
CA CYS A 30 4.81 14.33 -0.22
C CYS A 30 4.51 13.07 -1.06
N GLU A 31 4.99 13.00 -2.30
CA GLU A 31 4.71 11.92 -3.25
C GLU A 31 5.21 10.57 -2.73
N MET A 32 6.40 10.56 -2.12
CA MET A 32 6.97 9.35 -1.53
C MET A 32 6.18 8.86 -0.33
N ALA A 33 5.76 9.77 0.57
CA ALA A 33 4.90 9.43 1.70
C ALA A 33 3.57 8.82 1.22
N SER A 34 3.00 9.38 0.15
CA SER A 34 1.76 8.88 -0.45
C SER A 34 1.96 7.53 -1.13
N THR A 35 3.05 7.37 -1.89
CA THR A 35 3.39 6.11 -2.57
C THR A 35 3.56 4.98 -1.57
N TYR A 36 4.36 5.18 -0.52
CA TYR A 36 4.54 4.17 0.51
C TYR A 36 3.28 3.93 1.34
N GLY A 37 2.47 4.97 1.58
CA GLY A 37 1.14 4.82 2.19
C GLY A 37 0.21 3.92 1.37
N GLU A 38 0.19 4.09 0.05
CA GLU A 38 -0.60 3.27 -0.87
C GLU A 38 -0.12 1.83 -0.89
N LEU A 39 1.20 1.63 -0.96
CA LEU A 39 1.80 0.31 -0.91
C LEU A 39 1.49 -0.40 0.43
N ALA A 40 1.56 0.32 1.55
CA ALA A 40 1.19 -0.21 2.87
C ALA A 40 -0.29 -0.61 2.92
N TYR A 41 -1.18 0.26 2.43
CA TYR A 41 -2.61 -0.02 2.31
C TYR A 41 -2.87 -1.30 1.52
N LEU A 42 -2.25 -1.45 0.34
CA LEU A 42 -2.42 -2.64 -0.50
C LEU A 42 -1.94 -3.92 0.19
N SER A 43 -0.81 -3.86 0.89
CA SER A 43 -0.28 -5.02 1.63
C SER A 43 -1.17 -5.39 2.82
N PHE A 44 -1.64 -4.42 3.61
CA PHE A 44 -2.58 -4.68 4.70
C PHE A 44 -3.95 -5.16 4.20
N LYS A 45 -4.42 -4.66 3.06
CA LYS A 45 -5.65 -5.15 2.42
C LYS A 45 -5.53 -6.62 2.03
N LYS A 46 -4.41 -7.02 1.40
CA LYS A 46 -4.15 -8.42 1.09
C LYS A 46 -4.05 -9.27 2.36
N ALA A 47 -3.39 -8.78 3.40
CA ALA A 47 -3.31 -9.48 4.69
C ALA A 47 -4.69 -9.68 5.34
N TYR A 48 -5.55 -8.66 5.31
CA TYR A 48 -6.93 -8.74 5.79
C TYR A 48 -7.77 -9.77 5.00
N GLN A 49 -7.52 -9.88 3.70
CA GLN A 49 -8.20 -10.82 2.81
C GLN A 49 -7.66 -12.26 2.87
N ALA A 50 -6.51 -12.48 3.51
CA ALA A 50 -5.88 -13.79 3.59
C ALA A 50 -6.79 -14.84 4.27
N SER A 51 -6.65 -16.10 3.84
CA SER A 51 -7.42 -17.25 4.36
C SER A 51 -6.78 -17.93 5.57
N SER A 52 -5.50 -17.66 5.86
CA SER A 52 -4.78 -18.22 7.01
C SER A 52 -3.80 -17.21 7.61
N ILE A 53 -3.34 -17.50 8.83
CA ILE A 53 -2.31 -16.69 9.50
C ILE A 53 -0.98 -16.79 8.75
N GLU A 54 -0.59 -17.97 8.25
CA GLU A 54 0.66 -18.11 7.49
C GLU A 54 0.67 -17.22 6.24
N ASN A 55 -0.45 -17.17 5.51
CA ASN A 55 -0.58 -16.34 4.31
C ASN A 55 -0.61 -14.84 4.63
N ALA A 56 -1.18 -14.46 5.77
CA ALA A 56 -1.25 -13.05 6.18
C ALA A 56 0.10 -12.50 6.65
N MET A 57 0.92 -13.32 7.31
CA MET A 57 2.14 -12.89 8.00
C MET A 57 3.16 -12.14 7.10
N PRO A 58 3.57 -12.65 5.91
CA PRO A 58 4.51 -11.93 5.06
C PRO A 58 3.94 -10.59 4.55
N LEU A 59 2.63 -10.54 4.31
CA LEU A 59 1.92 -9.33 3.86
C LEU A 59 1.85 -8.28 4.97
N LEU A 60 1.67 -8.69 6.23
CA LEU A 60 1.72 -7.80 7.39
C LEU A 60 3.11 -7.21 7.58
N LYS A 61 4.17 -8.04 7.49
CA LYS A 61 5.57 -7.58 7.59
C LYS A 61 5.88 -6.54 6.52
N ASP A 62 5.52 -6.84 5.28
CA ASP A 62 5.71 -5.94 4.15
C ASP A 62 4.91 -4.64 4.32
N GLY A 63 3.65 -4.72 4.75
CA GLY A 63 2.83 -3.54 5.05
C GLY A 63 3.41 -2.67 6.17
N VAL A 64 3.97 -3.27 7.21
CA VAL A 64 4.65 -2.53 8.30
C VAL A 64 5.89 -1.80 7.79
N LEU A 65 6.74 -2.45 6.99
CA LEU A 65 7.92 -1.79 6.41
C LEU A 65 7.53 -0.60 5.53
N LYS A 66 6.52 -0.77 4.67
CA LYS A 66 6.01 0.31 3.83
C LYS A 66 5.38 1.45 4.64
N ALA A 67 4.67 1.13 5.72
CA ALA A 67 4.11 2.15 6.60
C ALA A 67 5.23 2.92 7.34
N ASP A 68 6.32 2.26 7.71
CA ASP A 68 7.47 2.92 8.33
C ASP A 68 8.18 3.89 7.36
N GLU A 69 8.40 3.45 6.12
CA GLU A 69 8.89 4.32 5.03
C GLU A 69 7.96 5.52 4.80
N ALA A 70 6.64 5.30 4.77
CA ALA A 70 5.66 6.37 4.64
C ALA A 70 5.79 7.39 5.78
N ALA A 71 6.02 6.93 7.01
CA ALA A 71 6.22 7.79 8.17
C ALA A 71 7.51 8.63 8.05
N ALA A 72 8.60 8.02 7.58
CA ALA A 72 9.88 8.69 7.36
C ALA A 72 9.76 9.79 6.29
N TYR A 73 9.17 9.48 5.13
CA TYR A 73 8.98 10.47 4.07
C TYR A 73 7.96 11.56 4.43
N ALA A 74 6.98 11.25 5.29
CA ALA A 74 6.00 12.23 5.72
C ALA A 74 6.64 13.40 6.49
N ILE A 75 7.74 13.19 7.22
CA ILE A 75 8.47 14.27 7.91
C ILE A 75 9.70 14.79 7.15
N SER A 76 9.89 14.37 5.89
CA SER A 76 10.93 14.95 5.06
C SER A 76 10.74 16.47 4.97
N PRO A 77 11.83 17.27 4.84
CA PRO A 77 11.72 18.73 4.77
C PRO A 77 10.76 19.23 3.68
N SER A 78 10.62 18.48 2.58
CA SER A 78 9.72 18.81 1.47
C SER A 78 8.25 18.51 1.77
N CYS A 79 7.95 17.52 2.61
CA CYS A 79 6.57 17.17 2.96
C CYS A 79 6.11 17.87 4.25
N ASN A 80 6.88 17.66 5.33
CA ASN A 80 6.64 18.11 6.70
C ASN A 80 5.19 17.92 7.19
N CYS A 81 4.75 16.67 7.25
CA CYS A 81 3.39 16.27 7.49
C CYS A 81 3.18 15.42 8.75
N ALA A 82 2.96 16.10 9.88
CA ALA A 82 2.77 15.44 11.17
C ALA A 82 1.58 14.47 11.20
N ASN A 83 0.45 14.85 10.59
CA ASN A 83 -0.74 13.99 10.55
C ASN A 83 -0.47 12.71 9.75
N ALA A 84 0.10 12.83 8.55
CA ALA A 84 0.46 11.67 7.73
C ALA A 84 1.47 10.75 8.44
N LYS A 85 2.47 11.33 9.14
CA LYS A 85 3.38 10.54 9.98
C LYS A 85 2.64 9.77 11.07
N ASN A 86 1.74 10.43 11.80
CA ASN A 86 1.03 9.78 12.90
C ASN A 86 0.13 8.65 12.41
N TYR A 87 -0.57 8.83 11.28
CA TYR A 87 -1.33 7.77 10.65
C TYR A 87 -0.43 6.61 10.21
N ALA A 88 0.70 6.89 9.57
CA ALA A 88 1.66 5.86 9.18
C ALA A 88 2.22 5.06 10.37
N LEU A 89 2.58 5.73 11.48
CA LEU A 89 3.03 5.07 12.71
C LEU A 89 1.92 4.28 13.41
N ASN A 90 0.67 4.74 13.33
CA ASN A 90 -0.48 3.96 13.80
C ASN A 90 -0.69 2.71 12.95
N ALA A 91 -0.47 2.80 11.62
CA ALA A 91 -0.50 1.65 10.74
C ALA A 91 0.59 0.63 11.11
N VAL A 92 1.82 1.08 11.38
CA VAL A 92 2.91 0.25 11.94
C VAL A 92 2.48 -0.43 13.23
N THR A 93 1.90 0.34 14.16
CA THR A 93 1.45 -0.16 15.47
C THR A 93 0.40 -1.26 15.33
N PHE A 94 -0.65 -1.03 14.52
CA PHE A 94 -1.69 -2.04 14.30
C PHE A 94 -1.20 -3.23 13.48
N GLY A 95 -0.30 -3.03 12.52
CA GLY A 95 0.35 -4.11 11.78
C GLY A 95 1.18 -5.02 12.69
N ASN A 96 2.00 -4.43 13.56
CA ASN A 96 2.75 -5.16 14.60
C ASN A 96 1.84 -5.88 15.59
N LYS A 97 0.70 -5.29 15.94
CA LYS A 97 -0.31 -5.97 16.74
C LYS A 97 -0.89 -7.18 16.02
N ALA A 98 -1.27 -7.03 14.74
CA ALA A 98 -1.81 -8.12 13.93
C ALA A 98 -0.85 -9.31 13.83
N MET A 99 0.46 -9.06 13.70
CA MET A 99 1.48 -10.12 13.64
C MET A 99 1.64 -10.92 14.95
N LYS A 100 1.12 -10.41 16.07
CA LYS A 100 1.17 -11.10 17.38
C LYS A 100 -0.11 -11.88 17.69
N GLU A 101 -1.14 -11.76 16.86
CA GLU A 101 -2.39 -12.48 17.05
C GLU A 101 -2.25 -13.94 16.62
N THR A 102 -2.78 -14.86 17.42
CA THR A 102 -2.83 -16.31 17.12
C THR A 102 -4.18 -16.76 16.58
N ASP A 103 -5.15 -15.85 16.49
CA ASP A 103 -6.49 -16.07 15.96
C ASP A 103 -6.68 -15.24 14.69
N LEU A 104 -7.17 -15.88 13.62
CA LEU A 104 -7.31 -15.24 12.31
C LEU A 104 -8.31 -14.07 12.35
N ALA A 105 -9.39 -14.17 13.13
CA ALA A 105 -10.38 -13.10 13.20
C ALA A 105 -9.82 -11.85 13.91
N LYS A 106 -9.07 -12.04 15.01
CA LYS A 106 -8.35 -10.95 15.70
C LYS A 106 -7.25 -10.35 14.83
N LEU A 107 -6.49 -11.19 14.13
CA LEU A 107 -5.49 -10.74 13.16
C LEU A 107 -6.15 -9.83 12.12
N LYS A 108 -7.24 -10.28 11.49
CA LYS A 108 -7.98 -9.49 10.50
C LYS A 108 -8.50 -8.17 11.05
N LYS A 109 -9.01 -8.16 12.29
CA LYS A 109 -9.45 -6.92 12.96
C LYS A 109 -8.31 -5.93 13.12
N SER A 110 -7.13 -6.37 13.54
CA SER A 110 -5.95 -5.50 13.67
C SER A 110 -5.38 -5.08 12.30
N ALA A 111 -5.33 -5.99 11.33
CA ALA A 111 -4.91 -5.70 9.95
C ALA A 111 -5.83 -4.67 9.28
N LYS A 112 -7.15 -4.75 9.51
CA LYS A 112 -8.12 -3.76 9.03
C LYS A 112 -7.83 -2.37 9.58
N LYS A 113 -7.50 -2.26 10.87
CA LYS A 113 -7.08 -0.97 11.47
C LYS A 113 -5.79 -0.46 10.84
N ALA A 114 -4.81 -1.32 10.61
CA ALA A 114 -3.57 -0.94 9.93
C ALA A 114 -3.83 -0.43 8.50
N MET A 115 -4.71 -1.12 7.76
CA MET A 115 -5.17 -0.72 6.43
C MET A 115 -5.85 0.65 6.44
N ASP A 116 -6.74 0.90 7.40
CA ASP A 116 -7.46 2.17 7.52
C ASP A 116 -6.51 3.32 7.83
N MET A 117 -5.57 3.11 8.76
CA MET A 117 -4.54 4.11 9.05
C MET A 117 -3.64 4.39 7.83
N ALA A 118 -3.28 3.37 7.05
CA ALA A 118 -2.52 3.55 5.82
C ALA A 118 -3.32 4.30 4.75
N LEU A 119 -4.65 4.11 4.69
CA LEU A 119 -5.54 4.91 3.84
C LEU A 119 -5.58 6.37 4.31
N ASP A 120 -5.63 6.62 5.61
CA ASP A 120 -5.65 7.97 6.18
C ASP A 120 -4.39 8.76 5.79
N VAL A 121 -3.23 8.11 5.61
CA VAL A 121 -2.03 8.75 5.04
C VAL A 121 -2.33 9.40 3.69
N LEU A 122 -3.01 8.68 2.79
CA LEU A 122 -3.36 9.16 1.45
C LEU A 122 -4.34 10.33 1.48
N THR A 123 -5.14 10.43 2.53
CA THR A 123 -6.05 11.57 2.74
C THR A 123 -5.36 12.76 3.40
N ALA A 124 -4.32 12.51 4.20
CA ALA A 124 -3.60 13.53 4.94
C ALA A 124 -2.53 14.23 4.09
N THR A 125 -1.82 13.50 3.23
CA THR A 125 -0.73 14.07 2.41
C THR A 125 -1.17 15.20 1.46
N PRO A 126 -2.35 15.17 0.80
CA PRO A 126 -2.83 16.30 -0.03
C PRO A 126 -3.22 17.54 0.78
N ASN A 127 -3.52 17.35 2.07
CA ASN A 127 -4.00 18.40 2.97
C ASN A 127 -2.88 18.98 3.83
N CYS A 128 -1.62 18.66 3.52
CA CYS A 128 -0.56 18.94 4.44
C CYS A 128 -0.05 20.38 4.41
N GLY A 129 -0.01 21.04 5.57
CA GLY A 129 0.32 22.47 5.66
C GLY A 129 -0.80 23.38 5.15
N LYS A 130 -2.02 22.85 5.02
CA LYS A 130 -3.25 23.63 5.00
C LYS A 130 -3.79 23.79 6.41
#